data_AF-A0A840NNM0-F1
#
_entry.id   AF-A0A840NNM0-F1
#
_cell.length_a   1.000
_cell.length_b   1.000
_cell.length_c   1.000
_cell.angle_alpha   90.00
_cell.angle_beta   90.00
_cell.angle_gamma   90.00
#
_symmetry.space_group_name_H-M   'P 1'
#
loop_
_entity.id
_entity.type
_entity.pdbx_description
1 polymer ?
#
loop_
_entity_poly.entity_id
_entity_poly.type
_entity_poly.pdbx_seq_one_letter_code
_entity_poly.pdbx_strand_id
1 'polypeptide(L)'
;MGNSTVRQIHAILSGTLDAAQRWDWISSNPARIARKPKQKRPEPDPPTPAEAARLSERAFEMDDDWGTLVWLAMGRGVHGDGVARGEQGKRLGGGRGVRASGELRTDEKCG
;
A
#
# COMPACT_ATOMS: atom_id res chain seq x y z
N MET A 1 21.04 -10.17 15.31
CA MET A 1 20.56 -8.81 14.97
C MET A 1 19.48 -8.90 13.92
N GLY A 2 18.42 -8.08 14.01
CA GLY A 2 17.29 -8.12 13.06
C GLY A 2 17.52 -7.28 11.79
N ASN A 3 16.79 -7.60 10.71
CA ASN A 3 16.86 -6.86 9.45
C ASN A 3 16.49 -5.37 9.59
N SER A 4 15.62 -5.03 10.55
CA SER A 4 15.27 -3.63 10.88
C SER A 4 16.49 -2.86 11.38
N THR A 5 17.22 -3.43 12.34
CA THR A 5 18.43 -2.84 12.94
C THR A 5 19.50 -2.58 11.87
N VAL A 6 19.76 -3.56 11.00
CA VAL A 6 20.74 -3.40 9.91
C VAL A 6 20.37 -2.26 8.96
N ARG A 7 19.07 -2.08 8.66
CA ARG A 7 18.60 -0.97 7.81
C ARG A 7 18.75 0.39 8.48
N GLN A 8 18.52 0.47 9.80
CA GLN A 8 18.70 1.69 10.57
C GLN A 8 20.17 2.10 10.59
N ILE A 9 21.08 1.17 10.88
CA ILE A 9 22.52 1.41 10.85
C ILE A 9 22.94 1.88 9.45
N HIS A 10 22.49 1.21 8.39
CA HIS A 10 22.80 1.62 7.03
C HIS A 10 22.29 3.04 6.72
N ALA A 11 21.09 3.43 7.18
CA ALA A 11 20.58 4.77 6.97
C ALA A 11 21.45 5.85 7.65
N ILE A 12 21.90 5.58 8.89
CA ILE A 12 22.82 6.47 9.62
C ILE A 12 24.14 6.60 8.88
N LEU A 13 24.73 5.48 8.44
CA LEU A 13 26.01 5.48 7.72
C LEU A 13 25.91 6.21 6.37
N SER A 14 24.88 5.93 5.58
CA SER A 14 24.68 6.59 4.28
C SER A 14 24.57 8.11 4.44
N GLY A 15 23.78 8.60 5.40
CA GLY A 15 23.64 10.03 5.65
C GLY A 15 24.92 10.69 6.18
N THR A 16 25.66 10.00 7.03
CA THR A 16 26.96 10.49 7.55
C THR A 16 27.98 10.61 6.42
N LEU A 17 28.06 9.60 5.54
CA LEU A 17 28.98 9.60 4.40
C LEU A 17 28.57 10.60 3.31
N ASP A 18 27.27 10.88 3.14
CA ASP A 18 26.81 11.97 2.28
C ASP A 18 27.26 13.34 2.82
N ALA A 19 27.23 13.54 4.14
CA ALA A 19 27.75 14.77 4.76
C ALA A 19 29.28 14.88 4.60
N ALA A 20 30.00 13.77 4.79
CA ALA A 20 31.45 13.73 4.58
C ALA A 20 31.83 14.05 3.13
N GLN A 21 31.06 13.55 2.15
CA GLN A 21 31.25 13.89 0.75
C GLN A 21 30.91 15.37 0.47
N ARG A 22 29.85 15.91 1.09
CA ARG A 22 29.47 17.33 0.95
C ARG A 22 30.54 18.29 1.47
N TRP A 23 31.26 17.90 2.50
CA TRP A 23 32.36 18.68 3.08
C TRP A 23 33.73 18.29 2.52
N ASP A 24 33.75 17.51 1.44
CA ASP A 24 34.95 17.12 0.69
C ASP A 24 35.99 16.35 1.53
N TRP A 25 35.55 15.67 2.59
CA TRP A 25 36.40 14.79 3.39
C TRP A 25 36.69 13.46 2.70
N ILE A 26 35.78 13.04 1.80
CA ILE A 26 35.90 11.84 0.98
C ILE A 26 35.40 12.13 -0.44
N SER A 27 35.96 11.45 -1.43
CA SER A 27 35.61 11.64 -2.84
C SER A 27 34.27 11.01 -3.24
N SER A 28 33.84 9.94 -2.55
CA SER A 28 32.62 9.22 -2.87
C SER A 28 32.04 8.48 -1.66
N ASN A 29 30.72 8.32 -1.62
CA ASN A 29 30.02 7.59 -0.57
C ASN A 29 29.92 6.08 -0.89
N PRO A 30 30.67 5.18 -0.19
CA PRO A 30 30.62 3.74 -0.42
C PRO A 30 29.31 3.09 0.01
N ALA A 31 28.51 3.73 0.87
CA ALA A 31 27.22 3.18 1.27
C ALA A 31 26.20 3.15 0.11
N ARG A 32 26.44 3.90 -0.97
CA ARG A 32 25.58 3.88 -2.17
C ARG A 32 25.64 2.56 -2.95
N ILE A 33 26.76 1.86 -2.90
CA ILE A 33 26.93 0.55 -3.55
C ILE A 33 26.66 -0.61 -2.59
N ALA A 34 26.54 -0.33 -1.29
CA ALA A 34 26.30 -1.35 -0.28
C ALA A 34 24.88 -1.94 -0.39
N ARG A 35 24.78 -3.26 -0.28
CA ARG A 35 23.50 -3.97 -0.39
C ARG A 35 22.68 -3.84 0.89
N LYS A 36 21.58 -3.08 0.83
CA LYS A 36 20.61 -2.95 1.92
C LYS A 36 19.72 -4.19 2.05
N PRO A 37 19.37 -4.65 3.27
CA PRO A 37 18.32 -5.65 3.46
C PRO A 37 16.98 -5.16 2.90
N LYS A 38 16.28 -6.02 2.16
CA LYS A 38 14.95 -5.70 1.61
C LYS A 38 13.96 -5.48 2.77
N GLN A 39 13.19 -4.39 2.70
CA GLN A 39 12.04 -4.22 3.57
C GLN A 39 10.97 -5.19 3.10
N LYS A 40 10.46 -6.05 3.99
CA LYS A 40 9.18 -6.69 3.73
C LYS A 40 8.12 -5.59 3.76
N ARG A 41 7.30 -5.50 2.71
CA ARG A 41 6.15 -4.61 2.71
C ARG A 41 5.29 -4.96 3.94
N PRO A 42 4.81 -3.98 4.71
CA PRO A 42 3.76 -4.25 5.68
C PRO A 42 2.59 -4.89 4.92
N GLU A 43 2.18 -6.08 5.33
CA GLU A 43 0.97 -6.71 4.83
C GLU A 43 0.01 -6.71 6.02
N PRO A 44 -0.63 -5.57 6.33
CA PRO A 44 -1.68 -5.53 7.31
C PRO A 44 -2.92 -6.21 6.71
N ASP A 45 -3.51 -7.12 7.47
CA ASP A 45 -4.83 -7.67 7.17
C ASP A 45 -5.86 -6.78 7.88
N PRO A 46 -6.48 -5.79 7.20
CA PRO A 46 -7.47 -4.96 7.84
C PRO A 46 -8.71 -5.78 8.19
N PRO A 47 -9.35 -5.54 9.34
CA PRO A 47 -10.63 -6.18 9.65
C PRO A 47 -11.68 -5.78 8.62
N THR A 48 -12.54 -6.72 8.25
CA THR A 48 -13.72 -6.42 7.44
C THR A 48 -14.66 -5.47 8.20
N PRO A 49 -15.56 -4.74 7.51
CA PRO A 49 -16.53 -3.87 8.19
C PRO A 49 -17.39 -4.60 9.23
N ALA A 50 -17.70 -5.89 8.98
CA ALA A 50 -18.46 -6.70 9.92
C ALA A 50 -17.65 -7.09 11.17
N GLU A 51 -16.35 -7.39 11.00
CA GLU A 51 -15.45 -7.65 12.12
C GLU A 51 -15.18 -6.39 12.94
N ALA A 52 -15.02 -5.24 12.28
CA ALA A 52 -14.90 -3.93 12.93
C ALA A 52 -16.15 -3.57 13.76
N ALA A 53 -17.35 -3.84 13.23
CA ALA A 53 -18.59 -3.65 13.98
C ALA A 53 -18.64 -4.55 15.24
N ARG A 54 -18.33 -5.84 15.08
CA ARG A 54 -18.26 -6.78 16.21
C ARG A 54 -17.24 -6.37 17.26
N LEU A 55 -16.07 -5.88 16.84
CA LEU A 55 -15.04 -5.39 17.76
C LEU A 55 -15.54 -4.17 18.56
N SER A 56 -16.28 -3.26 17.90
CA SER A 56 -16.91 -2.11 18.58
C SER A 56 -17.92 -2.58 19.62
N GLU A 57 -18.83 -3.48 19.24
CA GLU A 57 -19.87 -4.01 20.12
C GLU A 57 -19.27 -4.65 21.37
N ARG A 58 -18.25 -5.50 21.21
CA ARG A 58 -17.54 -6.11 22.35
C ARG A 58 -16.81 -5.10 23.22
N ALA A 59 -16.33 -3.99 22.64
CA ALA A 59 -15.69 -2.94 23.41
C ALA A 59 -16.72 -2.19 24.28
N PHE A 60 -17.91 -1.90 23.75
CA PHE A 60 -19.02 -1.32 24.52
C PHE A 60 -19.56 -2.26 25.61
N GLU A 61 -19.54 -3.58 25.39
CA GLU A 61 -19.89 -4.55 26.45
C GLU A 61 -18.92 -4.51 27.64
N MET A 62 -17.66 -4.12 27.43
CA MET A 62 -16.64 -4.05 28.48
C MET A 62 -16.71 -2.74 29.24
N ASP A 63 -16.77 -1.62 28.52
CA ASP A 63 -16.75 -0.27 29.06
C ASP A 63 -17.14 0.76 27.98
N ASP A 64 -17.96 1.76 28.35
CA ASP A 64 -18.49 2.74 27.39
C ASP A 64 -17.40 3.69 26.86
N ASP A 65 -16.42 4.07 27.69
CA ASP A 65 -15.30 4.92 27.27
C ASP A 65 -14.38 4.15 26.31
N TRP A 66 -14.15 2.87 26.60
CA TRP A 66 -13.40 1.96 25.73
C TRP A 66 -14.09 1.71 24.38
N GLY A 67 -15.41 1.46 24.41
CA GLY A 67 -16.23 1.32 23.20
C GLY A 67 -16.16 2.56 22.31
N THR A 68 -16.25 3.75 22.91
CA THR A 68 -16.13 5.03 22.21
C THR A 68 -14.74 5.21 21.58
N LEU A 69 -13.67 4.87 22.30
CA LEU A 69 -12.30 4.94 21.79
C LEU A 69 -12.09 4.04 20.58
N VAL A 70 -12.53 2.78 20.66
CA VAL A 70 -12.40 1.79 19.58
C VAL A 70 -13.20 2.22 18.34
N TRP A 71 -14.45 2.69 18.53
CA TRP A 71 -15.29 3.20 17.44
C TRP A 71 -14.65 4.41 16.74
N LEU A 72 -14.10 5.37 17.49
CA LEU A 72 -13.41 6.54 16.95
C LEU A 72 -12.15 6.16 16.17
N ALA A 73 -11.37 5.20 16.66
CA ALA A 73 -10.14 4.74 15.99
C ALA A 73 -10.45 4.13 14.61
N MET A 74 -11.50 3.32 14.50
CA MET A 74 -11.93 2.71 13.24
C MET A 74 -12.54 3.71 12.26
N GLY A 75 -13.36 4.66 12.74
CA GLY A 75 -14.02 5.65 11.89
C GLY A 75 -13.07 6.70 11.29
N ARG A 76 -11.97 7.02 11.98
CA ARG A 76 -11.01 8.05 11.54
C ARG A 76 -9.76 7.48 10.88
N GLY A 77 -9.63 6.16 10.79
CA GLY A 77 -8.46 5.53 10.19
C GLY A 77 -7.15 5.91 10.89
N VAL A 78 -7.18 6.18 12.20
CA VAL A 78 -5.95 6.35 12.99
C VAL A 78 -5.41 4.97 13.31
N HIS A 79 -4.83 4.34 12.29
CA HIS A 79 -3.91 3.23 12.45
C HIS A 79 -2.52 3.87 12.36
N GLY A 80 -1.63 3.55 13.30
CA GLY A 80 -0.36 4.26 13.55
C GLY A 80 0.65 4.28 12.39
N ASP A 81 0.28 3.81 11.22
CA ASP A 81 1.10 3.61 10.03
C ASP A 81 0.38 3.95 8.71
N GLY A 82 -0.65 4.81 8.70
CA GLY A 82 -1.10 5.51 7.48
C GLY A 82 -1.20 4.67 6.20
N VAL A 83 -1.97 3.58 6.20
CA VAL A 83 -2.31 2.82 4.99
C VAL A 83 -3.72 3.22 4.53
N ALA A 84 -3.76 3.84 3.35
CA ALA A 84 -4.97 4.28 2.67
C ALA A 84 -5.83 3.10 2.21
N ARG A 85 -7.15 3.31 2.20
CA ARG A 85 -8.16 2.43 1.58
C ARG A 85 -7.68 1.90 0.23
N GLY A 86 -7.36 0.61 0.16
CA GLY A 86 -7.39 -0.15 -1.07
C GLY A 86 -8.79 -0.72 -1.28
N GLU A 87 -9.29 -0.61 -2.50
CA GLU A 87 -10.48 -1.31 -3.04
C GLU A 87 -11.87 -0.71 -2.79
N GLN A 88 -12.24 0.24 -3.65
CA GLN A 88 -13.60 0.34 -4.21
C GLN A 88 -13.45 0.65 -5.71
N GLY A 89 -13.70 -0.32 -6.61
CA GLY A 89 -13.65 -0.05 -8.05
C GLY A 89 -13.52 -1.24 -9.02
N LYS A 90 -14.06 -2.43 -8.74
CA LYS A 90 -14.29 -3.46 -9.78
C LYS A 90 -15.75 -3.45 -10.24
N ARG A 91 -16.04 -2.61 -11.25
CA ARG A 91 -17.15 -2.66 -12.25
C ARG A 91 -16.99 -1.35 -13.03
N LEU A 92 -16.76 -1.33 -14.34
CA LEU A 92 -17.65 -1.77 -15.41
C LEU A 92 -16.85 -2.23 -16.63
N GLY A 93 -17.34 -3.26 -17.31
CA GLY A 93 -16.68 -3.91 -18.44
C GLY A 93 -16.44 -2.98 -19.63
N GLY A 94 -15.25 -3.09 -20.22
CA GLY A 94 -14.89 -2.48 -21.48
C GLY A 94 -15.67 -3.10 -22.63
N GLY A 95 -16.69 -2.39 -23.11
CA GLY A 95 -17.24 -2.59 -24.44
C GLY A 95 -16.22 -2.17 -25.48
N ARG A 96 -15.69 -3.14 -26.22
CA ARG A 96 -14.85 -2.92 -27.40
C ARG A 96 -15.67 -2.17 -28.44
N GLY A 97 -15.26 -0.93 -28.73
CA GLY A 97 -15.67 -0.23 -29.94
C GLY A 97 -15.05 -0.89 -31.17
N VAL A 98 -15.89 -1.30 -32.11
CA VAL A 98 -15.49 -1.52 -33.51
C VAL A 98 -16.35 -0.58 -34.33
N ARG A 99 -15.71 0.44 -34.92
CA ARG A 99 -16.30 1.26 -35.97
C ARG A 99 -16.12 0.57 -37.32
N ALA A 100 -17.14 0.77 -38.16
CA ALA A 100 -17.43 0.17 -39.45
C ALA A 100 -16.31 0.24 -40.49
N SER A 101 -16.31 -0.71 -41.44
CA SER A 101 -16.17 -0.45 -42.89
C SER A 101 -16.59 -1.70 -43.67
N GLY A 102 -17.24 -1.46 -44.81
CA GLY A 102 -18.09 -2.40 -45.55
C GLY A 102 -17.38 -3.50 -46.33
N GLU A 103 -18.20 -4.43 -46.83
CA GLU A 103 -18.29 -4.76 -48.26
C GLU A 103 -19.50 -5.72 -48.40
N LEU A 104 -20.55 -5.25 -49.08
CA LEU A 104 -21.63 -6.10 -49.57
C LEU A 104 -21.05 -6.93 -50.71
N ARG A 105 -20.91 -8.24 -50.51
CA ARG A 105 -20.76 -9.18 -51.62
C ARG A 105 -21.80 -10.28 -51.48
N THR A 106 -22.71 -10.23 -52.44
CA THR A 106 -23.83 -11.11 -52.69
C THR A 106 -23.32 -12.46 -53.19
N ASP A 107 -23.57 -13.54 -52.47
CA ASP A 107 -23.40 -14.90 -52.97
C ASP A 107 -24.44 -15.82 -52.30
N GLU A 108 -25.73 -15.69 -52.66
CA GLU A 108 -26.70 -16.75 -52.39
C GLU A 108 -27.56 -17.02 -53.62
N LYS A 109 -27.21 -18.12 -54.29
CA LYS A 109 -27.90 -18.75 -55.40
C LYS A 109 -28.33 -20.12 -54.87
N CYS A 110 -29.60 -20.28 -54.49
CA CYS A 110 -30.37 -21.53 -54.54
C CYS A 110 -31.73 -21.35 -53.85
N GLY A 111 -32.81 -21.53 -54.62
CA GLY A 111 -34.18 -21.62 -54.12
C GLY A 111 -35.16 -20.86 -54.98
#